data_AF-A0A7V0IGW1-F1
#
_entry.id   AF-A0A7V0IGW1-F1
#
_cell.length_a   1.000
_cell.length_b   1.000
_cell.length_c   1.000
_cell.angle_alpha   90.00
_cell.angle_beta   90.00
_cell.angle_gamma   90.00
#
_symmetry.space_group_name_H-M   'P 1'
#
loop_
_entity.id
_entity.type
_entity.pdbx_description
1 polymer ?
#
loop_
_entity_poly.entity_id
_entity_poly.type
_entity_poly.pdbx_seq_one_letter_code
_entity_poly.pdbx_strand_id
1 'polypeptide(L)'
;MMRRAAIIVALVIGLVGGVFAQDWTMPITVYSGDRSSSRTVAFGVDYRGTDCFDMGLDVPLVPGMPGSYTCYFIPPCTEGFPEGMDPYLTTDIRSSSDSVYEATWVLRVSGDPSPNPRLVRWNIEDLPLSPDTSGEDTSGTGEDTTGGKAWAEVLQIGARIEGSDDTPTWVDMSTVDSFLFSPGYEVVIHAVMVGGVDHLPPWVENEYPSDGASGILVQDSILFDIRDDVAGVDLSSVSVILTFTNGSLDSTADITDDCIVAPIAGTGGYHFVYNHPGINLP
;
A
#
# COMPACT_ATOMS: atom_id res chain seq x y z
N MET A 1 37.84 -38.34 5.93
CA MET A 1 37.68 -37.08 6.69
C MET A 1 36.52 -36.33 6.06
N MET A 2 35.37 -36.29 6.72
CA MET A 2 34.21 -35.52 6.26
C MET A 2 34.53 -34.04 6.44
N ARG A 3 34.64 -33.29 5.34
CA ARG A 3 34.69 -31.83 5.36
C ARG A 3 33.29 -31.35 5.73
N ARG A 4 33.18 -30.54 6.77
CA ARG A 4 31.90 -29.97 7.21
C ARG A 4 31.88 -28.55 6.68
N ALA A 5 31.14 -28.25 5.64
CA ALA A 5 30.79 -26.87 5.32
C ALA A 5 29.49 -26.56 6.07
N ALA A 6 29.53 -25.59 6.98
CA ALA A 6 28.34 -24.89 7.44
C ALA A 6 28.34 -23.55 6.69
N ILE A 7 27.31 -23.29 5.90
CA ILE A 7 27.11 -21.99 5.27
C ILE A 7 26.18 -21.23 6.21
N ILE A 8 26.68 -20.15 6.80
CA ILE A 8 25.86 -19.21 7.56
C ILE A 8 25.65 -18.02 6.64
N VAL A 9 24.44 -17.84 6.14
CA VAL A 9 24.05 -16.62 5.42
C VAL A 9 23.68 -15.62 6.51
N ALA A 10 24.66 -14.84 6.97
CA ALA A 10 24.41 -13.79 7.94
C ALA A 10 23.83 -12.57 7.20
N LEU A 11 22.52 -12.59 6.99
CA LEU A 11 21.78 -11.44 6.51
C LEU A 11 21.47 -10.53 7.71
N VAL A 12 22.16 -9.40 7.83
CA VAL A 12 21.82 -8.39 8.85
C VAL A 12 20.60 -7.63 8.36
N ILE A 13 19.41 -8.19 8.58
CA ILE A 13 18.15 -7.48 8.45
C ILE A 13 17.59 -7.30 9.86
N GLY A 14 17.33 -6.03 10.20
CA GLY A 14 16.62 -5.67 11.41
C GLY A 14 15.21 -6.23 11.36
N LEU A 15 15.04 -7.45 11.87
CA LEU A 15 13.75 -8.11 12.01
C LEU A 15 12.91 -7.38 13.05
N VAL A 16 11.91 -6.63 12.58
CA VAL A 16 10.76 -6.27 13.40
C VAL A 16 9.53 -6.78 12.65
N GLY A 17 8.98 -7.89 13.15
CA GLY A 17 7.73 -8.43 12.64
C GLY A 17 6.54 -7.63 13.14
N GLY A 18 5.46 -7.60 12.36
CA GLY A 18 4.14 -7.31 12.89
C GLY A 18 3.15 -6.71 11.90
N VAL A 19 2.10 -7.50 11.65
CA VAL A 19 0.70 -7.07 11.50
C VAL A 19 0.43 -6.01 10.42
N PHE A 20 -0.12 -6.48 9.29
CA PHE A 20 -0.67 -5.66 8.20
C PHE A 20 -1.56 -4.54 8.74
N ALA A 21 -1.11 -3.30 8.62
CA ALA A 21 -1.91 -2.11 8.90
C ALA A 21 -2.07 -1.34 7.60
N GLN A 22 -3.27 -1.43 7.01
CA GLN A 22 -3.77 -0.34 6.18
C GLN A 22 -3.73 0.94 7.00
N ASP A 23 -3.24 2.05 6.43
CA ASP A 23 -3.06 3.31 7.17
C ASP A 23 -4.41 3.74 7.76
N TRP A 24 -5.39 3.94 6.88
CA TRP A 24 -6.78 4.14 7.24
C TRP A 24 -7.75 3.90 6.08
N THR A 25 -8.97 3.56 6.46
CA THR A 25 -10.13 3.50 5.56
C THR A 25 -11.28 4.23 6.22
N MET A 26 -11.89 5.16 5.50
CA MET A 26 -12.99 5.97 5.99
C MET A 26 -14.28 5.63 5.23
N PRO A 27 -15.30 5.09 5.91
CA PRO A 27 -16.62 4.92 5.32
C PRO A 27 -17.39 6.23 5.29
N ILE A 28 -18.10 6.48 4.19
CA ILE A 28 -19.07 7.56 4.04
C ILE A 28 -20.41 6.99 3.59
N THR A 29 -21.50 7.58 4.09
CA THR A 29 -22.86 7.17 3.70
C THR A 29 -23.47 8.21 2.77
N VAL A 30 -23.89 7.76 1.59
CA VAL A 30 -24.49 8.59 0.55
C VAL A 30 -25.98 8.27 0.44
N TYR A 31 -26.81 9.29 0.56
CA TYR A 31 -28.27 9.20 0.50
C TYR A 31 -28.83 9.80 -0.79
N SER A 32 -29.86 9.14 -1.34
CA SER A 32 -30.66 9.64 -2.46
C SER A 32 -31.31 10.99 -2.13
N GLY A 33 -31.69 11.75 -3.15
CA GLY A 33 -32.24 13.10 -2.99
C GLY A 33 -33.50 13.17 -2.11
N ASP A 34 -34.31 12.12 -2.14
CA ASP A 34 -35.51 11.95 -1.30
C ASP A 34 -35.25 11.23 0.05
N ARG A 35 -33.99 10.84 0.30
CA ARG A 35 -33.52 10.08 1.47
C ARG A 35 -34.17 8.69 1.62
N SER A 36 -34.78 8.15 0.55
CA SER A 36 -35.39 6.82 0.57
C SER A 36 -34.38 5.68 0.44
N SER A 37 -33.20 5.96 -0.11
CA SER A 37 -32.12 4.98 -0.33
C SER A 37 -30.79 5.51 0.18
N SER A 38 -29.92 4.60 0.62
CA SER A 38 -28.54 4.92 0.95
C SER A 38 -27.57 3.79 0.60
N ARG A 39 -26.30 4.16 0.45
CA ARG A 39 -25.15 3.26 0.27
C ARG A 39 -24.00 3.76 1.11
N THR A 40 -23.23 2.82 1.65
CA THR A 40 -21.93 3.13 2.25
C THR A 40 -20.87 2.75 1.23
N VAL A 41 -19.99 3.70 0.96
CA VAL A 41 -18.75 3.49 0.18
C VAL A 41 -17.59 3.93 1.06
N ALA A 42 -16.39 3.50 0.74
CA ALA A 42 -15.21 3.81 1.54
C ALA A 42 -14.07 4.33 0.68
N PHE A 43 -13.31 5.26 1.22
CA PHE A 43 -12.06 5.71 0.62
C PHE A 43 -10.97 5.63 1.67
N GLY A 44 -9.72 5.52 1.24
CA GLY A 44 -8.63 5.33 2.18
C GLY A 44 -7.28 5.49 1.56
N VAL A 45 -6.25 5.33 2.36
CA VAL A 45 -4.88 5.17 1.86
C VAL A 45 -4.24 3.93 2.46
N ASP A 46 -3.30 3.39 1.71
CA ASP A 46 -2.43 2.30 2.08
C ASP A 46 -1.14 2.52 1.31
N TYR A 47 0.01 2.25 1.93
CA TYR A 47 1.30 2.46 1.29
C TYR A 47 1.46 1.59 0.03
N ARG A 48 0.73 0.46 -0.05
CA ARG A 48 0.68 -0.45 -1.21
C ARG A 48 -0.27 0.01 -2.30
N GLY A 49 -1.14 0.95 -1.96
CA GLY A 49 -2.10 1.51 -2.88
C GLY A 49 -1.38 2.23 -4.01
N THR A 50 -2.07 2.31 -5.15
CA THR A 50 -1.73 3.14 -6.29
C THR A 50 -2.86 4.13 -6.52
N ASP A 51 -2.75 4.95 -7.56
CA ASP A 51 -3.89 5.74 -8.01
C ASP A 51 -4.89 4.94 -8.86
N CYS A 52 -4.50 3.75 -9.30
CA CYS A 52 -5.31 2.88 -10.17
C CYS A 52 -6.02 1.82 -9.33
N PHE A 53 -6.48 0.74 -9.98
CA PHE A 53 -7.11 -0.36 -9.27
C PHE A 53 -6.09 -1.30 -8.64
N ASP A 54 -6.24 -1.51 -7.34
CA ASP A 54 -5.40 -2.39 -6.54
C ASP A 54 -6.17 -3.62 -6.07
N MET A 55 -5.82 -4.78 -6.65
CA MET A 55 -6.45 -6.04 -6.29
C MET A 55 -6.19 -6.39 -4.82
N GLY A 56 -7.26 -6.44 -4.03
CA GLY A 56 -7.19 -6.79 -2.60
C GLY A 56 -7.19 -5.59 -1.65
N LEU A 57 -7.00 -4.36 -2.17
CA LEU A 57 -7.23 -3.12 -1.43
C LEU A 57 -8.55 -2.48 -1.86
N ASP A 58 -8.75 -2.37 -3.17
CA ASP A 58 -9.98 -1.86 -3.75
C ASP A 58 -11.08 -2.90 -3.77
N VAL A 59 -12.32 -2.42 -3.71
CA VAL A 59 -13.52 -3.24 -3.86
C VAL A 59 -14.27 -2.77 -5.09
N PRO A 60 -14.32 -3.57 -6.18
CA PRO A 60 -15.06 -3.20 -7.36
C PRO A 60 -16.57 -3.17 -7.09
N LEU A 61 -17.25 -2.24 -7.74
CA LEU A 61 -18.70 -2.18 -7.73
C LEU A 61 -19.24 -3.45 -8.40
N VAL A 62 -19.99 -4.24 -7.63
CA VAL A 62 -20.76 -5.35 -8.20
C VAL A 62 -21.99 -4.77 -8.91
N PRO A 63 -22.21 -5.08 -10.21
CA PRO A 63 -23.34 -4.54 -10.95
C PRO A 63 -24.68 -4.87 -10.27
N GLY A 64 -25.42 -3.83 -9.90
CA GLY A 64 -26.79 -3.95 -9.42
C GLY A 64 -27.77 -4.19 -10.57
N MET A 65 -29.06 -4.31 -10.24
CA MET A 65 -30.09 -4.25 -11.28
C MET A 65 -30.01 -2.90 -12.02
N PRO A 66 -30.14 -2.88 -13.36
CA PRO A 66 -30.14 -1.64 -14.12
C PRO A 66 -31.16 -0.64 -13.55
N GLY A 67 -30.70 0.59 -13.32
CA GLY A 67 -31.52 1.68 -12.78
C GLY A 67 -31.72 1.67 -11.25
N SER A 68 -31.14 0.71 -10.53
CA SER A 68 -31.12 0.77 -9.06
C SER A 68 -30.22 1.90 -8.55
N TYR A 69 -30.60 2.47 -7.40
CA TYR A 69 -29.77 3.44 -6.68
C TYR A 69 -28.40 2.84 -6.33
N THR A 70 -27.34 3.49 -6.79
CA THR A 70 -25.96 3.10 -6.55
C THR A 70 -25.06 4.32 -6.36
N CYS A 71 -23.95 4.10 -5.66
CA CYS A 71 -22.89 5.08 -5.42
C CYS A 71 -21.55 4.39 -5.60
N TYR A 72 -20.60 5.07 -6.22
CA TYR A 72 -19.29 4.50 -6.52
C TYR A 72 -18.25 5.61 -6.70
N PHE A 73 -16.99 5.24 -6.48
CA PHE A 73 -15.83 6.01 -6.84
C PHE A 73 -15.40 5.72 -8.28
N ILE A 74 -14.84 6.74 -8.92
CA ILE A 74 -14.20 6.64 -10.23
C ILE A 74 -12.69 6.77 -10.01
N PRO A 75 -11.91 5.70 -10.25
CA PRO A 75 -10.47 5.81 -10.21
C PRO A 75 -9.96 6.63 -11.41
N PRO A 76 -8.86 7.39 -11.26
CA PRO A 76 -8.25 8.20 -12.32
C PRO A 76 -7.68 7.34 -13.45
N CYS A 77 -7.40 6.06 -13.20
CA CYS A 77 -6.94 5.10 -14.18
C CYS A 77 -7.63 3.75 -14.00
N THR A 78 -7.71 3.00 -15.10
CA THR A 78 -8.37 1.68 -15.15
C THR A 78 -7.37 0.53 -15.28
N GLU A 79 -6.07 0.81 -15.11
CA GLU A 79 -5.04 -0.22 -15.10
C GLU A 79 -5.28 -1.19 -13.93
N GLY A 80 -5.06 -2.48 -14.16
CA GLY A 80 -5.28 -3.53 -13.16
C GLY A 80 -6.70 -4.13 -13.13
N PHE A 81 -7.72 -3.45 -13.68
CA PHE A 81 -9.08 -4.00 -13.67
C PHE A 81 -9.21 -5.30 -14.48
N PRO A 82 -9.93 -6.32 -13.97
CA PRO A 82 -10.26 -7.51 -14.73
C PRO A 82 -11.06 -7.18 -16.01
N GLU A 83 -10.78 -7.90 -17.09
CA GLU A 83 -11.49 -7.74 -18.35
C GLU A 83 -13.00 -7.96 -18.18
N GLY A 84 -13.80 -7.02 -18.68
CA GLY A 84 -15.28 -7.10 -18.63
C GLY A 84 -15.91 -6.58 -17.34
N MET A 85 -15.14 -6.00 -16.41
CA MET A 85 -15.67 -5.26 -15.27
C MET A 85 -15.79 -3.77 -15.58
N ASP A 86 -16.83 -3.13 -15.05
CA ASP A 86 -16.93 -1.67 -15.07
C ASP A 86 -15.89 -1.08 -14.10
N PRO A 87 -15.17 -0.02 -14.47
CA PRO A 87 -14.08 0.55 -13.67
C PRO A 87 -14.63 1.47 -12.56
N TYR A 88 -15.50 0.94 -11.71
CA TYR A 88 -16.13 1.65 -10.62
C TYR A 88 -15.89 0.92 -9.30
N LEU A 89 -15.69 1.67 -8.22
CA LEU A 89 -15.28 1.12 -6.93
C LEU A 89 -16.29 1.47 -5.83
N THR A 90 -16.56 0.54 -4.92
CA THR A 90 -17.24 0.84 -3.64
C THR A 90 -16.27 1.09 -2.52
N THR A 91 -15.02 0.64 -2.67
CA THR A 91 -13.89 1.00 -1.81
C THR A 91 -12.72 1.37 -2.72
N ASP A 92 -12.14 2.54 -2.51
CA ASP A 92 -11.05 3.10 -3.34
C ASP A 92 -9.88 3.56 -2.43
N ILE A 93 -8.76 2.85 -2.49
CA ILE A 93 -7.60 3.02 -1.61
C ILE A 93 -6.43 3.57 -2.41
N ARG A 94 -5.86 4.70 -1.97
CA ARG A 94 -4.75 5.37 -2.66
C ARG A 94 -3.41 5.14 -1.99
N SER A 95 -2.35 5.40 -2.74
CA SER A 95 -1.00 5.34 -2.19
C SER A 95 -0.82 6.31 -1.03
N SER A 96 0.04 5.93 -0.10
CA SER A 96 0.64 6.81 0.91
C SER A 96 2.16 6.68 0.97
N SER A 97 2.77 6.09 -0.07
CA SER A 97 4.21 5.80 -0.12
C SER A 97 5.10 7.05 -0.11
N ASP A 98 4.57 8.19 -0.55
CA ASP A 98 5.29 9.46 -0.53
C ASP A 98 5.14 10.19 0.82
N SER A 99 6.25 10.77 1.30
CA SER A 99 6.30 11.57 2.54
C SER A 99 5.28 12.72 2.60
N VAL A 100 4.90 13.24 1.43
CA VAL A 100 3.74 14.11 1.22
C VAL A 100 3.04 13.64 -0.05
N TYR A 101 1.78 13.22 0.07
CA TYR A 101 1.00 12.71 -1.05
C TYR A 101 -0.34 13.44 -1.16
N GLU A 102 -0.74 13.81 -2.38
CA GLU A 102 -2.03 14.45 -2.64
C GLU A 102 -2.96 13.45 -3.34
N ALA A 103 -4.11 13.20 -2.72
CA ALA A 103 -5.08 12.22 -3.21
C ALA A 103 -6.43 12.88 -3.51
N THR A 104 -7.08 12.44 -4.58
CA THR A 104 -8.43 12.89 -4.94
C THR A 104 -9.33 11.70 -5.28
N TRP A 105 -10.50 11.65 -4.65
CA TRP A 105 -11.55 10.69 -4.95
C TRP A 105 -12.75 11.37 -5.58
N VAL A 106 -13.25 10.79 -6.68
CA VAL A 106 -14.45 11.27 -7.37
C VAL A 106 -15.59 10.30 -7.13
N LEU A 107 -16.63 10.75 -6.44
CA LEU A 107 -17.81 9.97 -6.10
C LEU A 107 -19.01 10.37 -6.96
N ARG A 108 -19.68 9.37 -7.54
CA ARG A 108 -20.92 9.54 -8.33
C ARG A 108 -22.09 8.75 -7.76
N VAL A 109 -23.28 9.24 -8.07
CA VAL A 109 -24.56 8.60 -7.77
C VAL A 109 -25.28 8.33 -9.08
N SER A 110 -25.78 7.10 -9.24
CA SER A 110 -26.62 6.70 -10.38
C SER A 110 -27.91 6.04 -9.90
N GLY A 111 -28.92 6.02 -10.77
CA GLY A 111 -30.23 5.42 -10.48
C GLY A 111 -31.09 6.20 -9.47
N ASP A 112 -30.76 7.46 -9.18
CA ASP A 112 -31.59 8.36 -8.37
C ASP A 112 -32.40 9.31 -9.26
N PRO A 113 -33.73 9.11 -9.42
CA PRO A 113 -34.57 9.99 -10.23
C PRO A 113 -34.97 11.28 -9.49
N SER A 114 -34.63 11.43 -8.21
CA SER A 114 -35.04 12.57 -7.40
C SER A 114 -34.47 13.89 -7.95
N PRO A 115 -35.27 14.97 -8.02
CA PRO A 115 -34.77 16.30 -8.36
C PRO A 115 -34.07 16.97 -7.17
N ASN A 116 -34.13 16.38 -5.97
CA ASN A 116 -33.61 16.98 -4.75
C ASN A 116 -32.10 16.73 -4.59
N PRO A 117 -31.39 17.59 -3.84
CA PRO A 117 -29.98 17.38 -3.52
C PRO A 117 -29.73 16.08 -2.77
N ARG A 118 -28.69 15.34 -3.18
CA ARG A 118 -28.18 14.16 -2.47
C ARG A 118 -27.39 14.60 -1.25
N LEU A 119 -27.12 13.67 -0.34
CA LEU A 119 -26.42 13.95 0.92
C LEU A 119 -25.32 12.92 1.12
N VAL A 120 -24.11 13.39 1.38
CA VAL A 120 -23.01 12.58 1.93
C VAL A 120 -22.93 12.86 3.43
N ARG A 121 -22.71 11.82 4.24
CA ARG A 121 -22.48 11.93 5.69
C ARG A 121 -21.28 11.09 6.13
N TRP A 122 -20.60 11.58 7.15
CA TRP A 122 -19.52 10.89 7.85
C TRP A 122 -19.56 11.20 9.34
N ASN A 123 -18.72 10.51 10.10
CA ASN A 123 -18.45 10.84 11.50
C ASN A 123 -17.15 11.64 11.58
N ILE A 124 -17.18 12.82 12.19
CA ILE A 124 -16.01 13.70 12.32
C ILE A 124 -14.94 13.06 13.21
N GLU A 125 -15.36 12.31 14.24
CA GLU A 125 -14.44 11.66 15.19
C GLU A 125 -13.65 10.51 14.55
N ASP A 126 -14.09 10.01 13.39
CA ASP A 126 -13.43 8.93 12.66
C ASP A 126 -12.51 9.47 11.54
N LEU A 127 -12.36 10.80 11.43
CA LEU A 127 -11.50 11.39 10.39
C LEU A 127 -10.02 11.08 10.67
N PRO A 128 -9.25 10.66 9.65
CA PRO A 128 -7.84 10.29 9.78
C PRO A 128 -6.92 11.53 9.80
N LEU A 129 -7.23 12.53 10.63
CA LEU A 129 -6.50 13.80 10.63
C LEU A 129 -5.16 13.67 11.38
N SER A 130 -4.14 14.40 10.90
CA SER A 130 -2.85 14.47 11.59
C SER A 130 -3.02 14.98 13.02
N PRO A 131 -2.41 14.33 14.02
CA PRO A 131 -2.38 14.87 15.37
C PRO A 131 -1.78 16.28 15.37
N ASP A 132 -2.40 17.21 16.11
CA ASP A 132 -1.86 18.56 16.30
C ASP A 132 -0.54 18.45 17.08
N THR A 133 0.57 18.69 16.39
CA THR A 133 1.93 18.58 16.94
C THR A 133 2.32 19.80 17.79
N SER A 134 1.39 20.70 18.12
CA SER A 134 1.65 21.84 19.02
C SER A 134 2.00 21.46 20.46
N GLY A 135 1.90 20.17 20.82
CA GLY A 135 2.53 19.60 22.02
C GLY A 135 3.96 19.14 21.74
N GLU A 136 4.92 20.05 21.88
CA GLU A 136 6.36 19.77 21.86
C GLU A 136 6.74 18.73 22.93
N ASP A 137 6.81 17.44 22.57
CA ASP A 137 7.47 16.44 23.40
C ASP A 137 8.99 16.68 23.32
N THR A 138 9.49 17.48 24.26
CA THR A 138 10.92 17.76 24.45
C THR A 138 11.66 16.63 25.18
N SER A 139 11.02 15.49 25.43
CA SER A 139 11.73 14.32 25.94
C SER A 139 12.47 13.62 24.80
N GLY A 140 13.77 13.90 24.67
CA GLY A 140 14.68 13.32 23.68
C GLY A 140 14.93 11.82 23.85
N THR A 141 13.85 11.04 23.91
CA THR A 141 13.81 9.58 23.85
C THR A 141 12.82 9.15 22.77
N GLY A 142 12.69 9.92 21.69
CA GLY A 142 11.72 9.77 20.60
C GLY A 142 11.81 8.40 19.89
N GLU A 143 11.30 7.39 20.57
CA GLU A 143 10.74 6.20 19.97
C GLU A 143 9.39 6.66 19.41
N ASP A 144 9.35 6.83 18.09
CA ASP A 144 8.15 7.19 17.33
C ASP A 144 7.08 6.12 17.56
N THR A 145 6.22 6.35 18.55
CA THR A 145 5.09 5.48 18.88
C THR A 145 3.89 5.72 17.96
N THR A 146 4.02 6.60 16.97
CA THR A 146 3.05 6.85 15.90
C THR A 146 3.24 5.95 14.67
N GLY A 147 4.00 4.85 14.77
CA GLY A 147 3.80 3.65 13.97
C GLY A 147 3.64 3.84 12.45
N GLY A 148 4.36 4.77 11.83
CA GLY A 148 4.53 4.84 10.38
C GLY A 148 3.27 5.06 9.54
N LYS A 149 2.16 5.51 10.12
CA LYS A 149 0.89 5.69 9.41
C LYS A 149 0.80 7.04 8.72
N ALA A 150 0.28 7.06 7.49
CA ALA A 150 -0.10 8.32 6.85
C ALA A 150 -1.36 8.94 7.48
N TRP A 151 -1.31 10.26 7.69
CA TRP A 151 -2.42 11.06 8.21
C TRP A 151 -2.79 12.18 7.26
N ALA A 152 -4.06 12.56 7.23
CA ALA A 152 -4.51 13.69 6.43
C ALA A 152 -4.22 15.01 7.18
N GLU A 153 -3.32 15.83 6.65
CA GLU A 153 -3.15 17.21 7.09
C GLU A 153 -4.31 18.08 6.58
N VAL A 154 -4.77 17.79 5.36
CA VAL A 154 -5.95 18.41 4.74
C VAL A 154 -6.92 17.31 4.38
N LEU A 155 -8.21 17.48 4.71
CA LEU A 155 -9.29 16.61 4.23
C LEU A 155 -10.53 17.46 3.93
N GLN A 156 -10.85 17.59 2.65
CA GLN A 156 -11.86 18.51 2.15
C GLN A 156 -12.82 17.81 1.20
N ILE A 157 -14.05 18.34 1.14
CA ILE A 157 -15.11 17.87 0.25
C ILE A 157 -15.69 19.01 -0.55
N GLY A 158 -16.01 18.75 -1.80
CA GLY A 158 -16.65 19.68 -2.71
C GLY A 158 -17.54 18.96 -3.73
N ALA A 159 -18.24 19.73 -4.55
CA ALA A 159 -18.96 19.20 -5.70
C ALA A 159 -18.77 20.05 -6.93
N ARG A 160 -18.74 19.39 -8.08
CA ARG A 160 -18.64 19.98 -9.41
C ARG A 160 -19.60 19.28 -10.37
N ILE A 161 -19.84 19.89 -11.53
CA ILE A 161 -20.64 19.26 -12.59
C ILE A 161 -19.96 17.94 -12.97
N GLU A 162 -20.76 16.90 -13.18
CA GLU A 162 -20.25 15.58 -13.54
C GLU A 162 -19.35 15.64 -14.78
N GLY A 163 -18.12 15.11 -14.66
CA GLY A 163 -17.12 15.11 -15.73
C GLY A 163 -16.47 16.48 -16.03
N SER A 164 -16.70 17.49 -15.20
CA SER A 164 -15.95 18.76 -15.25
C SER A 164 -14.58 18.63 -14.58
N ASP A 165 -13.60 19.38 -15.07
CA ASP A 165 -12.29 19.56 -14.43
C ASP A 165 -12.26 20.77 -13.47
N ASP A 166 -13.40 21.43 -13.25
CA ASP A 166 -13.48 22.60 -12.37
C ASP A 166 -13.10 22.24 -10.94
N THR A 167 -12.32 23.13 -10.30
CA THR A 167 -12.04 23.03 -8.86
C THR A 167 -13.30 23.42 -8.08
N PRO A 168 -13.83 22.53 -7.22
CA PRO A 168 -15.01 22.85 -6.45
C PRO A 168 -14.70 23.88 -5.37
N THR A 169 -15.74 24.48 -4.80
CA THR A 169 -15.60 25.18 -3.53
C THR A 169 -15.43 24.15 -2.42
N TRP A 170 -14.30 24.21 -1.73
CA TRP A 170 -13.95 23.25 -0.69
C TRP A 170 -14.62 23.56 0.64
N VAL A 171 -15.05 22.50 1.31
CA VAL A 171 -15.52 22.51 2.69
C VAL A 171 -14.62 21.57 3.49
N ASP A 172 -14.10 22.05 4.62
CA ASP A 172 -13.30 21.25 5.54
C ASP A 172 -14.17 20.20 6.23
N MET A 173 -13.83 18.92 6.02
CA MET A 173 -14.59 17.80 6.54
C MET A 173 -14.52 17.67 8.07
N SER A 174 -13.58 18.34 8.75
CA SER A 174 -13.50 18.39 10.21
C SER A 174 -14.53 19.34 10.84
N THR A 175 -15.11 20.24 10.05
CA THR A 175 -16.00 21.31 10.55
C THR A 175 -17.48 21.02 10.35
N VAL A 176 -17.80 20.05 9.49
CA VAL A 176 -19.17 19.61 9.18
C VAL A 176 -19.20 18.08 9.12
N ASP A 177 -20.35 17.46 9.38
CA ASP A 177 -20.52 15.99 9.35
C ASP A 177 -21.23 15.51 8.07
N SER A 178 -21.53 16.45 7.17
CA SER A 178 -22.37 16.20 6.02
C SER A 178 -22.21 17.25 4.91
N PHE A 179 -22.52 16.83 3.69
CA PHE A 179 -22.39 17.65 2.49
C PHE A 179 -23.54 17.39 1.51
N LEU A 180 -24.18 18.47 1.04
CA LEU A 180 -25.26 18.41 0.05
C LEU A 180 -24.72 18.72 -1.35
N PHE A 181 -25.19 17.98 -2.35
CA PHE A 181 -24.85 18.23 -3.75
C PHE A 181 -26.04 18.02 -4.67
N SER A 182 -26.10 18.79 -5.75
CA SER A 182 -27.22 18.81 -6.70
C SER A 182 -27.24 17.58 -7.61
N PRO A 183 -28.41 17.19 -8.16
CA PRO A 183 -28.46 16.26 -9.29
C PRO A 183 -27.55 16.73 -10.44
N GLY A 184 -26.82 15.80 -11.08
CA GLY A 184 -25.88 16.08 -12.17
C GLY A 184 -24.51 16.60 -11.74
N TYR A 185 -24.25 16.59 -10.43
CA TYR A 185 -22.94 16.89 -9.85
C TYR A 185 -22.30 15.61 -9.32
N GLU A 186 -20.98 15.58 -9.36
CA GLU A 186 -20.15 14.60 -8.65
C GLU A 186 -19.56 15.24 -7.40
N VAL A 187 -19.30 14.40 -6.40
CA VAL A 187 -18.59 14.80 -5.18
C VAL A 187 -17.11 14.55 -5.40
N VAL A 188 -16.28 15.50 -4.98
CA VAL A 188 -14.83 15.37 -4.98
C VAL A 188 -14.37 15.44 -3.54
N ILE A 189 -13.56 14.47 -3.13
CA ILE A 189 -12.88 14.45 -1.83
C ILE A 189 -11.40 14.63 -2.12
N HIS A 190 -10.77 15.56 -1.40
CA HIS A 190 -9.38 15.91 -1.56
C HIS A 190 -8.67 15.74 -0.22
N ALA A 191 -7.51 15.08 -0.25
CA ALA A 191 -6.66 14.94 0.91
C ALA A 191 -5.20 15.27 0.60
N VAL A 192 -4.52 15.91 1.55
CA VAL A 192 -3.06 16.02 1.58
C VAL A 192 -2.58 15.19 2.74
N MET A 193 -1.82 14.15 2.42
CA MET A 193 -1.30 13.17 3.36
C MET A 193 0.11 13.53 3.80
N VAL A 194 0.41 13.28 5.07
CA VAL A 194 1.72 13.45 5.69
C VAL A 194 2.07 12.21 6.52
N GLY A 195 3.36 11.97 6.70
CA GLY A 195 3.85 10.89 7.57
C GLY A 195 3.75 9.48 6.96
N GLY A 196 3.33 9.37 5.70
CA GLY A 196 3.44 8.13 4.94
C GLY A 196 4.91 7.82 4.68
N VAL A 197 5.44 6.83 5.40
CA VAL A 197 6.83 6.40 5.29
C VAL A 197 6.85 4.88 5.39
N ASP A 198 7.55 4.24 4.47
CA ASP A 198 7.85 2.81 4.57
C ASP A 198 8.72 2.54 5.79
N HIS A 199 8.21 1.72 6.70
CA HIS A 199 8.95 1.24 7.86
C HIS A 199 9.03 -0.28 7.94
N LEU A 200 8.45 -1.01 6.97
CA LEU A 200 8.58 -2.47 6.98
C LEU A 200 9.86 -2.82 6.20
N PRO A 201 10.83 -3.47 6.85
CA PRO A 201 12.02 -3.88 6.16
C PRO A 201 11.68 -4.98 5.14
N PRO A 202 12.42 -5.05 4.01
CA PRO A 202 12.40 -6.23 3.16
C PRO A 202 12.68 -7.49 3.98
N TRP A 203 12.09 -8.62 3.60
CA TRP A 203 12.33 -9.92 4.22
C TRP A 203 12.83 -10.95 3.20
N VAL A 204 13.38 -12.06 3.70
CA VAL A 204 13.83 -13.18 2.88
C VAL A 204 12.95 -14.40 3.09
N GLU A 205 12.65 -15.10 2.00
CA GLU A 205 11.92 -16.37 2.00
C GLU A 205 12.51 -17.36 0.97
N ASN A 206 12.00 -18.59 0.98
CA ASN A 206 12.36 -19.64 0.00
C ASN A 206 13.85 -19.95 -0.11
N GLU A 207 14.57 -19.88 1.01
CA GLU A 207 16.01 -20.09 1.08
C GLU A 207 16.41 -21.55 0.80
N TYR A 208 17.35 -21.71 -0.14
CA TYR A 208 18.08 -22.94 -0.38
C TYR A 208 19.58 -22.63 -0.52
N PRO A 209 20.46 -23.32 0.21
CA PRO A 209 20.15 -24.11 1.40
C PRO A 209 19.48 -23.27 2.48
N SER A 210 18.66 -23.88 3.33
CA SER A 210 18.09 -23.19 4.49
C SER A 210 19.21 -22.68 5.41
N ASP A 211 18.99 -21.56 6.09
CA ASP A 211 19.98 -21.03 7.02
C ASP A 211 20.42 -22.09 8.06
N GLY A 212 21.73 -22.14 8.31
CA GLY A 212 22.36 -23.12 9.19
C GLY A 212 22.39 -24.57 8.67
N ALA A 213 21.99 -24.82 7.41
CA ALA A 213 22.04 -26.16 6.84
C ALA A 213 23.47 -26.73 6.81
N SER A 214 23.57 -28.04 7.05
CA SER A 214 24.84 -28.77 7.06
C SER A 214 24.88 -29.85 5.99
N GLY A 215 26.08 -30.22 5.55
CA GLY A 215 26.25 -31.25 4.53
C GLY A 215 25.98 -30.78 3.10
N ILE A 216 25.85 -29.46 2.90
CA ILE A 216 25.72 -28.82 1.60
C ILE A 216 27.03 -28.95 0.84
N LEU A 217 26.96 -29.31 -0.44
CA LEU A 217 28.14 -29.36 -1.29
C LEU A 217 28.53 -27.92 -1.65
N VAL A 218 29.83 -27.63 -1.67
CA VAL A 218 30.35 -26.31 -2.05
C VAL A 218 29.88 -25.86 -3.45
N GLN A 219 29.50 -26.83 -4.29
CA GLN A 219 29.03 -26.62 -5.65
C GLN A 219 27.50 -26.51 -5.78
N ASP A 220 26.76 -26.60 -4.67
CA ASP A 220 25.30 -26.44 -4.71
C ASP A 220 24.95 -24.97 -5.00
N SER A 221 23.88 -24.78 -5.76
CA SER A 221 23.34 -23.44 -6.02
C SER A 221 22.71 -22.87 -4.75
N ILE A 222 22.70 -21.54 -4.68
CA ILE A 222 22.03 -20.79 -3.61
C ILE A 222 20.87 -20.04 -4.24
N LEU A 223 19.68 -20.18 -3.63
CA LEU A 223 18.44 -19.55 -4.06
C LEU A 223 17.75 -18.93 -2.87
N PHE A 224 17.14 -17.77 -3.07
CA PHE A 224 16.27 -17.13 -2.08
C PHE A 224 15.44 -16.04 -2.77
N ASP A 225 14.36 -15.64 -2.14
CA ASP A 225 13.55 -14.51 -2.56
C ASP A 225 13.75 -13.38 -1.55
N ILE A 226 14.01 -12.16 -2.04
CA ILE A 226 13.85 -10.94 -1.23
C ILE A 226 12.50 -10.35 -1.60
N ARG A 227 11.68 -10.16 -0.59
CA ARG A 227 10.35 -9.56 -0.69
C ARG A 227 10.33 -8.26 0.07
N ASP A 228 9.51 -7.35 -0.40
CA ASP A 228 9.16 -6.13 0.28
C ASP A 228 7.71 -5.86 -0.10
N ASP A 229 6.85 -5.62 0.90
CA ASP A 229 5.44 -5.37 0.68
C ASP A 229 5.13 -3.89 0.52
N VAL A 230 6.11 -2.97 0.68
CA VAL A 230 5.90 -1.52 0.82
C VAL A 230 6.58 -0.68 -0.26
N ALA A 231 7.87 -0.33 -0.14
CA ALA A 231 8.59 0.49 -1.12
C ALA A 231 9.20 -0.34 -2.25
N GLY A 232 9.09 -1.67 -2.17
CA GLY A 232 9.81 -2.59 -3.04
C GLY A 232 11.28 -2.70 -2.65
N VAL A 233 12.01 -3.53 -3.40
CA VAL A 233 13.43 -3.78 -3.11
C VAL A 233 14.29 -2.91 -4.02
N ASP A 234 15.06 -1.97 -3.45
CA ASP A 234 16.12 -1.28 -4.17
C ASP A 234 17.33 -2.21 -4.33
N LEU A 235 17.47 -2.81 -5.51
CA LEU A 235 18.58 -3.72 -5.84
C LEU A 235 19.96 -3.09 -5.64
N SER A 236 20.10 -1.77 -5.75
CA SER A 236 21.39 -1.09 -5.52
C SER A 236 21.81 -1.08 -4.05
N SER A 237 20.86 -1.32 -3.13
CA SER A 237 21.08 -1.44 -1.69
C SER A 237 21.33 -2.88 -1.23
N VAL A 238 21.09 -3.88 -2.10
CA VAL A 238 21.22 -5.30 -1.75
C VAL A 238 22.68 -5.72 -1.80
N SER A 239 23.15 -6.36 -0.73
CA SER A 239 24.43 -7.06 -0.68
C SER A 239 24.23 -8.51 -0.22
N VAL A 240 24.84 -9.44 -0.95
CA VAL A 240 24.71 -10.88 -0.70
C VAL A 240 26.09 -11.45 -0.36
N ILE A 241 26.27 -11.84 0.89
CA ILE A 241 27.53 -12.36 1.42
C ILE A 241 27.36 -13.82 1.83
N LEU A 242 28.16 -14.70 1.24
CA LEU A 242 28.27 -16.09 1.66
C LEU A 242 29.36 -16.25 2.71
N THR A 243 29.07 -16.98 3.78
CA THR A 243 30.10 -17.42 4.73
C THR A 243 30.23 -18.93 4.65
N PHE A 244 31.46 -19.43 4.49
CA PHE A 244 31.79 -20.86 4.53
C PHE A 244 32.58 -21.16 5.80
N THR A 245 32.02 -22.00 6.66
CA THR A 245 32.68 -22.47 7.88
C THR A 245 33.10 -23.93 7.70
N ASN A 246 34.41 -24.21 7.76
CA ASN A 246 34.93 -25.59 7.78
C ASN A 246 35.58 -25.96 9.12
N GLY A 247 34.92 -25.60 10.22
CA GLY A 247 35.28 -25.92 11.61
C GLY A 247 36.63 -25.39 12.09
N SER A 248 37.39 -24.69 11.24
CA SER A 248 38.76 -24.20 11.50
C SER A 248 39.12 -22.94 10.71
N LEU A 249 38.37 -22.63 9.65
CA LEU A 249 38.40 -21.36 8.94
C LEU A 249 36.96 -20.96 8.61
N ASP A 250 36.66 -19.68 8.84
CA ASP A 250 35.54 -18.97 8.26
C ASP A 250 36.10 -18.17 7.07
N SER A 251 35.54 -18.39 5.88
CA SER A 251 35.83 -17.58 4.70
C SER A 251 34.54 -16.94 4.20
N THR A 252 34.59 -15.67 3.81
CA THR A 252 33.44 -14.97 3.22
C THR A 252 33.67 -14.71 1.74
N ALA A 253 32.59 -14.72 0.96
CA ALA A 253 32.57 -14.31 -0.44
C ALA A 253 31.40 -13.35 -0.66
N ASP A 254 31.68 -12.20 -1.25
CA ASP A 254 30.64 -11.31 -1.76
C ASP A 254 30.22 -11.82 -3.13
N ILE A 255 28.95 -12.19 -3.27
CA ILE A 255 28.36 -12.72 -4.51
C ILE A 255 27.28 -11.80 -5.06
N THR A 256 27.23 -10.55 -4.62
CA THR A 256 26.19 -9.59 -4.99
C THR A 256 26.02 -9.48 -6.51
N ASP A 257 27.13 -9.33 -7.22
CA ASP A 257 27.15 -9.21 -8.69
C ASP A 257 27.10 -10.56 -9.43
N ASP A 258 27.28 -11.68 -8.72
CA ASP A 258 27.28 -13.03 -9.30
C ASP A 258 25.88 -13.67 -9.28
N CYS A 259 24.92 -13.04 -8.62
CA CYS A 259 23.53 -13.49 -8.59
C CYS A 259 22.81 -13.22 -9.92
N ILE A 260 22.09 -14.21 -10.42
CA ILE A 260 21.05 -14.02 -11.43
C ILE A 260 19.79 -13.57 -10.70
N VAL A 261 19.28 -12.39 -11.05
CA VAL A 261 18.12 -11.77 -10.40
C VAL A 261 16.94 -11.75 -11.36
N ALA A 262 15.77 -12.20 -10.90
CA ALA A 262 14.52 -12.17 -11.66
C ALA A 262 13.37 -11.57 -10.83
N PRO A 263 12.54 -10.67 -11.40
CA PRO A 263 11.40 -10.12 -10.68
C PRO A 263 10.35 -11.19 -10.39
N ILE A 264 9.72 -11.12 -9.21
CA ILE A 264 8.63 -12.03 -8.84
C ILE A 264 7.29 -11.38 -9.17
N ALA A 265 6.45 -12.09 -9.92
CA ALA A 265 5.17 -11.54 -10.39
C ALA A 265 4.17 -11.31 -9.24
N GLY A 266 3.54 -10.14 -9.23
CA GLY A 266 2.30 -9.85 -8.49
C GLY A 266 2.45 -9.37 -7.04
N THR A 267 3.64 -9.40 -6.43
CA THR A 267 3.79 -9.10 -4.98
C THR A 267 5.07 -8.35 -4.59
N GLY A 268 5.75 -7.69 -5.53
CA GLY A 268 7.02 -7.00 -5.24
C GLY A 268 8.17 -7.96 -4.92
N GLY A 269 9.41 -7.52 -5.16
CA GLY A 269 10.62 -8.29 -4.84
C GLY A 269 11.23 -9.09 -5.99
N TYR A 270 12.28 -9.84 -5.64
CA TYR A 270 13.18 -10.50 -6.59
C TYR A 270 13.61 -11.89 -6.12
N HIS A 271 13.68 -12.82 -7.08
CA HIS A 271 14.28 -14.13 -6.93
C HIS A 271 15.77 -14.05 -7.28
N PHE A 272 16.61 -14.52 -6.37
CA PHE A 272 18.06 -14.57 -6.52
C PHE A 272 18.52 -16.01 -6.74
N VAL A 273 19.41 -16.21 -7.71
CA VAL A 273 20.08 -17.49 -7.98
C VAL A 273 21.58 -17.28 -8.14
N TYR A 274 22.35 -17.84 -7.23
CA TYR A 274 23.80 -17.98 -7.38
C TYR A 274 24.15 -19.41 -7.75
N ASN A 275 24.72 -19.59 -8.95
CA ASN A 275 25.24 -20.88 -9.40
C ASN A 275 26.74 -20.92 -9.18
N HIS A 276 27.22 -21.76 -8.27
CA HIS A 276 28.64 -21.82 -7.96
C HIS A 276 29.47 -22.19 -9.22
N PRO A 277 30.54 -21.45 -9.55
CA PRO A 277 31.36 -21.69 -10.74
C PRO A 277 32.24 -22.97 -10.70
N GLY A 278 31.99 -23.91 -9.78
CA GLY A 278 32.80 -25.12 -9.55
C GLY A 278 33.94 -24.98 -8.51
N ILE A 279 34.82 -25.98 -8.41
CA ILE A 279 35.70 -26.30 -7.24
C ILE A 279 36.75 -25.22 -6.87
N ASN A 280 36.89 -24.14 -7.65
CA ASN A 280 37.84 -23.08 -7.34
C ASN A 280 37.15 -22.02 -6.47
N LEU A 281 37.25 -22.18 -5.15
CA LEU A 281 37.08 -21.06 -4.22
C LEU A 281 38.30 -20.12 -4.37
N PRO A 282 38.14 -18.79 -4.27
CA PRO A 282 39.27 -17.89 -4.02
C PRO A 282 39.99 -18.23 -2.71
#